data_AF-A0AAV2RI30-F1
#
_entry.id   AF-A0AAV2RI30-F1
#
_cell.length_a   1.000
_cell.length_b   1.000
_cell.length_c   1.000
_cell.angle_alpha   90.00
_cell.angle_beta   90.00
_cell.angle_gamma   90.00
#
_symmetry.space_group_name_H-M   'P 1'
#
loop_
_entity.id
_entity.type
_entity.pdbx_description
1 polymer ?
#
loop_
_entity_poly.entity_id
_entity_poly.type
_entity_poly.pdbx_seq_one_letter_code
_entity_poly.pdbx_strand_id
1 'polypeptide(L)'
;MQRNSQMWIAGDQNKTWKNLHVCQAEDAGTFWVREVPSSKKSEELTRFLNLENQMNDYFKKKRANSNRPNIRDLVCVSIKDCWFRGRVDKFQEASKYENEFEVFLLDYGEKVWIKERDLVCLKPGEWSSVPYQSKRVRLWAIKPTTLNYAFTKDGVKVISR
;
A
#
# COMPACT_ATOMS: atom_id res chain seq x y z
N MET A 1 -19.42 -0.92 -24.72
CA MET A 1 -19.72 -0.53 -23.32
C MET A 1 -18.41 -0.42 -22.54
N GLN A 2 -18.25 0.74 -21.89
CA GLN A 2 -17.27 1.14 -20.85
C GLN A 2 -15.79 0.74 -21.02
N ARG A 3 -14.99 1.69 -21.52
CA ARG A 3 -13.54 1.77 -21.28
C ARG A 3 -13.33 2.17 -19.82
N ASN A 4 -12.64 1.34 -19.05
CA ASN A 4 -12.10 1.72 -17.74
C ASN A 4 -11.01 2.76 -17.95
N SER A 5 -11.39 4.04 -17.96
CA SER A 5 -10.48 5.15 -17.76
C SER A 5 -9.95 5.06 -16.34
N GLN A 6 -8.68 4.68 -16.19
CA GLN A 6 -7.90 5.01 -15.00
C GLN A 6 -7.97 6.52 -14.82
N MET A 7 -8.85 6.94 -13.91
CA MET A 7 -9.00 8.32 -13.51
C MET A 7 -7.75 8.64 -12.69
N TRP A 8 -6.77 9.26 -13.33
CA TRP A 8 -5.68 9.93 -12.62
C TRP A 8 -6.35 11.04 -11.82
N ILE A 9 -6.50 10.85 -10.51
CA ILE A 9 -6.78 11.97 -9.62
C ILE A 9 -5.56 12.86 -9.76
N ALA A 10 -5.70 13.96 -10.50
CA ALA A 10 -4.71 15.02 -10.49
C ALA A 10 -4.58 15.45 -9.03
N GLY A 11 -3.48 15.07 -8.40
CA GLY A 11 -3.15 15.56 -7.07
C GLY A 11 -3.21 17.08 -7.10
N ASP A 12 -3.72 17.67 -6.02
CA ASP A 12 -3.76 19.13 -5.85
C ASP A 12 -2.40 19.73 -6.24
N GLN A 13 -2.39 20.50 -7.34
CA GLN A 13 -1.16 21.00 -7.96
C GLN A 13 -0.41 22.00 -7.05
N ASN A 14 -1.04 22.45 -5.96
CA ASN A 14 -0.44 23.34 -4.96
C ASN A 14 0.07 22.62 -3.71
N LYS A 15 -0.10 21.30 -3.58
CA LYS A 15 0.42 20.56 -2.42
C LYS A 15 1.91 20.29 -2.62
N THR A 16 2.78 20.99 -1.90
CA THR A 16 4.20 20.65 -1.83
C THR A 16 4.40 19.48 -0.87
N TRP A 17 4.90 18.35 -1.37
CA TRP A 17 5.20 17.18 -0.54
C TRP A 17 6.61 17.35 0.02
N LYS A 18 6.76 17.20 1.34
CA LYS A 18 8.01 17.39 2.06
C LYS A 18 8.18 16.23 3.03
N ASN A 19 9.42 15.95 3.43
CA ASN A 19 9.76 14.90 4.40
C ASN A 19 9.19 13.53 3.99
N LEU A 20 9.47 13.12 2.75
CA LEU A 20 9.03 11.83 2.25
C LEU A 20 10.09 10.78 2.49
N HIS A 21 9.65 9.58 2.87
CA HIS A 21 10.43 8.36 2.85
C HIS A 21 10.05 7.55 1.62
N VAL A 22 11.04 7.02 0.90
CA VAL A 22 10.85 6.05 -0.18
C VAL A 22 10.72 4.67 0.48
N CYS A 23 9.53 4.11 0.44
CA CYS A 23 9.21 2.82 1.05
C CYS A 23 9.66 1.66 0.17
N GLN A 24 9.41 1.79 -1.14
CA GLN A 24 9.73 0.75 -2.11
C GLN A 24 9.99 1.40 -3.47
N ALA A 25 11.03 0.93 -4.17
CA ALA A 25 11.25 1.23 -5.58
C ALA A 25 10.64 0.12 -6.44
N GLU A 26 9.76 0.47 -7.38
CA GLU A 26 9.28 -0.46 -8.41
C GLU A 26 10.27 -0.47 -9.59
N ASP A 27 10.72 0.72 -9.98
CA ASP A 27 11.77 0.94 -10.97
C ASP A 27 12.49 2.28 -10.68
N ALA A 28 13.48 2.65 -11.50
CA ALA A 28 14.26 3.88 -11.30
C ALA A 28 13.44 5.18 -11.35
N GLY A 29 12.21 5.12 -11.85
CA GLY A 29 11.30 6.23 -11.95
C GLY A 29 10.03 6.14 -11.14
N THR A 30 9.68 4.96 -10.63
CA THR A 30 8.42 4.69 -9.96
C THR A 30 8.66 4.18 -8.56
N PHE A 31 8.09 4.88 -7.57
CA PHE A 31 8.33 4.65 -6.16
C PHE A 31 7.03 4.67 -5.37
N TRP A 32 7.02 3.95 -4.26
CA TRP A 32 6.08 4.18 -3.17
C TRP A 32 6.71 5.10 -2.15
N VAL A 33 6.01 6.18 -1.82
CA VAL A 33 6.46 7.17 -0.84
C VAL A 33 5.40 7.43 0.20
N ARG A 34 5.83 7.86 1.38
CA ARG A 34 4.94 8.39 2.43
C ARG A 34 5.61 9.55 3.15
N GLU A 35 4.81 10.42 3.75
CA GLU A 35 5.33 11.41 4.69
C GLU A 35 5.79 10.73 6.00
N VAL A 36 6.91 11.20 6.55
CA VAL A 36 7.40 10.79 7.88
C VAL A 36 7.21 11.88 8.92
N PRO A 37 7.02 11.52 10.20
CA PRO A 37 6.87 12.49 11.28
C PRO A 37 8.01 13.51 11.32
N SER A 38 7.65 14.79 11.39
CA SER A 38 8.57 15.91 11.54
C SER A 38 7.91 17.04 12.33
N SER A 39 8.69 18.07 12.69
CA SER A 39 8.16 19.28 13.32
C SER A 39 7.16 20.04 12.43
N LYS A 40 7.21 19.81 11.11
CA LYS A 40 6.32 20.40 10.10
C LYS A 40 5.43 19.35 9.42
N LYS A 41 5.01 18.33 10.17
CA LYS A 41 4.12 17.27 9.65
C LYS A 41 2.79 17.84 9.17
N SER A 42 2.23 17.26 8.12
CA SER A 42 0.93 17.63 7.58
C SER A 42 -0.23 17.28 8.53
N GLU A 43 -1.38 17.93 8.28
CA GLU A 43 -2.62 17.57 8.96
C GLU A 43 -3.06 16.15 8.61
N GLU A 44 -2.84 15.70 7.37
CA GLU A 44 -3.14 14.34 6.92
C GLU A 44 -2.35 13.30 7.72
N LEU A 45 -1.03 13.50 7.88
CA LEU A 45 -0.19 12.63 8.69
C LEU A 45 -0.64 12.66 10.16
N THR A 46 -1.02 13.81 10.69
CA THR A 46 -1.53 13.93 12.07
C THR A 46 -2.82 13.12 12.26
N ARG A 47 -3.77 13.19 11.32
CA ARG A 47 -5.00 12.40 11.34
C ARG A 47 -4.71 10.91 11.23
N PHE A 48 -3.76 10.52 10.38
CA PHE A 48 -3.32 9.12 10.27
C PHE A 48 -2.74 8.60 11.58
N LEU A 49 -1.81 9.33 12.21
CA LEU A 49 -1.19 8.89 13.48
C LEU A 49 -2.25 8.68 14.58
N ASN A 50 -3.29 9.53 14.62
CA ASN A 50 -4.41 9.34 15.52
C ASN A 50 -5.22 8.08 15.19
N LEU A 51 -5.51 7.84 13.91
CA LEU A 51 -6.19 6.62 13.46
C LEU A 51 -5.36 5.36 13.77
N GLU A 52 -4.05 5.42 13.56
CA GLU A 52 -3.13 4.33 13.86
C GLU A 52 -3.12 3.99 15.36
N ASN A 53 -3.07 4.99 16.24
CA ASN A 53 -3.19 4.78 17.68
C ASN A 53 -4.52 4.13 18.07
N GLN A 54 -5.64 4.65 17.55
CA GLN A 54 -6.97 4.08 17.81
C GLN A 54 -7.09 2.64 17.32
N MET A 55 -6.55 2.35 16.14
CA MET A 55 -6.54 1.02 15.55
C MET A 55 -5.72 0.05 16.40
N ASN A 56 -4.52 0.43 16.80
CA ASN A 56 -3.67 -0.37 17.66
C ASN A 56 -4.34 -0.66 19.01
N ASP A 57 -4.97 0.34 19.63
CA ASP A 57 -5.67 0.15 20.91
C ASP A 57 -6.91 -0.74 20.78
N TYR A 58 -7.63 -0.64 19.67
CA TYR A 58 -8.79 -1.49 19.38
C TYR A 58 -8.38 -2.96 19.19
N PHE A 59 -7.36 -3.21 18.37
CA PHE A 59 -6.96 -4.57 18.01
C PHE A 59 -6.05 -5.26 19.03
N LYS A 60 -5.38 -4.52 19.95
CA LYS A 60 -4.67 -5.11 21.11
C LYS A 60 -5.53 -6.10 21.90
N LYS A 61 -6.85 -5.88 21.95
CA LYS A 61 -7.81 -6.68 22.74
C LYS A 61 -8.52 -7.74 21.91
N LYS A 62 -8.30 -7.78 20.59
CA LYS A 62 -9.07 -8.59 19.65
C LYS A 62 -8.24 -9.78 19.21
N ARG A 63 -8.85 -10.96 19.19
CA ARG A 63 -8.26 -12.14 18.52
C ARG A 63 -8.55 -12.04 17.03
N ALA A 64 -7.64 -12.56 16.20
CA ALA A 64 -7.87 -12.62 14.76
C ALA A 64 -9.15 -13.41 14.45
N ASN A 65 -9.93 -12.91 13.49
CA ASN A 65 -11.17 -13.54 13.07
C ASN A 65 -10.90 -14.66 12.06
N SER A 66 -11.72 -15.71 12.09
CA SER A 66 -11.58 -16.92 11.26
C SER A 66 -11.97 -16.77 9.78
N ASN A 67 -12.22 -15.54 9.30
CA ASN A 67 -12.64 -15.34 7.92
C ASN A 67 -11.40 -15.22 7.04
N ARG A 68 -11.22 -16.20 6.16
CA ARG A 68 -10.19 -16.21 5.14
C ARG A 68 -10.39 -15.04 4.15
N PRO A 69 -9.39 -14.18 3.92
CA PRO A 69 -9.49 -13.08 2.97
C PRO A 69 -9.34 -13.57 1.52
N ASN A 70 -9.95 -12.84 0.59
CA ASN A 70 -9.72 -12.96 -0.84
C ASN A 70 -8.65 -11.96 -1.32
N ILE A 71 -8.12 -12.20 -2.52
CA ILE A 71 -7.24 -11.24 -3.19
C ILE A 71 -8.00 -9.92 -3.40
N ARG A 72 -7.35 -8.81 -3.04
CA ARG A 72 -7.88 -7.42 -2.98
C ARG A 72 -8.72 -7.08 -1.75
N ASP A 73 -9.01 -8.02 -0.85
CA ASP A 73 -9.70 -7.68 0.39
C ASP A 73 -8.84 -6.75 1.24
N LEU A 74 -9.52 -5.81 1.91
CA LEU A 74 -8.92 -4.95 2.92
C LEU A 74 -8.84 -5.72 4.23
N VAL A 75 -7.67 -5.64 4.85
CA VAL A 75 -7.36 -6.34 6.09
C VAL A 75 -6.67 -5.39 7.08
N CYS A 76 -6.73 -5.75 8.36
CA CYS A 76 -5.76 -5.30 9.36
C CYS A 76 -4.80 -6.46 9.65
N VAL A 77 -3.50 -6.20 9.69
CA VAL A 77 -2.47 -7.22 9.97
C VAL A 77 -1.66 -6.86 11.21
N SER A 78 -1.27 -7.87 11.98
CA SER A 78 -0.42 -7.74 13.16
C SER A 78 1.03 -8.09 12.83
N ILE A 79 1.94 -7.17 13.14
CA ILE A 79 3.39 -7.36 12.99
C ILE A 79 4.05 -6.84 14.26
N LYS A 80 4.69 -7.73 15.04
CA LYS A 80 5.34 -7.38 16.31
C LYS A 80 4.42 -6.57 17.24
N ASP A 81 3.20 -7.05 17.44
CA ASP A 81 2.15 -6.44 18.28
C ASP A 81 1.63 -5.07 17.81
N CYS A 82 2.06 -4.59 16.65
CA CYS A 82 1.49 -3.41 15.99
C CYS A 82 0.53 -3.83 14.87
N TRP A 83 -0.53 -3.06 14.68
CA TRP A 83 -1.56 -3.29 13.68
C TRP A 83 -1.45 -2.29 12.53
N PHE A 84 -1.65 -2.79 11.31
CA PHE A 84 -1.48 -2.05 10.06
C PHE A 84 -2.66 -2.29 9.12
N ARG A 85 -3.10 -1.25 8.39
CA ARG A 85 -4.04 -1.42 7.28
C ARG A 85 -3.32 -2.05 6.08
N GLY A 86 -3.91 -3.07 5.49
CA GLY A 86 -3.35 -3.79 4.38
C GLY A 86 -4.37 -4.17 3.32
N ARG A 87 -3.87 -4.57 2.15
CA ARG A 87 -4.63 -5.21 1.07
C ARG A 87 -3.96 -6.51 0.70
N VAL A 88 -4.73 -7.59 0.57
CA VAL A 88 -4.21 -8.87 0.09
C VAL A 88 -3.85 -8.77 -1.39
N ASP A 89 -2.59 -9.02 -1.72
CA ASP A 89 -2.08 -9.06 -3.09
C ASP A 89 -1.95 -10.49 -3.62
N LYS A 90 -1.52 -11.43 -2.78
CA LYS A 90 -1.37 -12.86 -3.14
C LYS A 90 -1.74 -13.78 -1.97
N PHE A 91 -2.03 -15.03 -2.31
CA PHE A 91 -2.25 -16.13 -1.38
C PHE A 91 -1.29 -17.27 -1.73
N GLN A 92 -0.73 -17.91 -0.71
CA GLN A 92 -0.04 -19.18 -0.86
C GLN A 92 -0.42 -20.12 0.29
N GLU A 93 -0.53 -21.41 -0.04
CA GLU A 93 -0.69 -22.46 0.94
C GLU A 93 0.73 -22.84 1.43
N ALA A 94 1.13 -22.31 2.58
CA ALA A 94 2.48 -22.52 3.12
C ALA A 94 2.64 -23.94 3.68
N SER A 95 1.56 -24.49 4.26
CA SER A 95 1.45 -25.90 4.65
C SER A 95 0.00 -26.35 4.69
N LYS A 96 -0.24 -27.65 4.89
CA LYS A 96 -1.58 -28.23 5.11
C LYS A 96 -2.39 -27.55 6.24
N TYR A 97 -1.70 -26.89 7.17
CA TYR A 97 -2.31 -26.31 8.38
C TYR A 97 -2.15 -24.79 8.47
N GLU A 98 -1.42 -24.17 7.55
CA GLU A 98 -1.07 -22.75 7.65
C GLU A 98 -1.06 -22.09 6.27
N ASN A 99 -1.90 -21.07 6.16
CA ASN A 99 -2.01 -20.21 4.99
C ASN A 99 -1.21 -18.92 5.21
N GLU A 100 -0.57 -18.43 4.16
CA GLU A 100 0.13 -17.16 4.16
C GLU A 100 -0.38 -16.26 3.02
N PHE A 101 -0.36 -14.96 3.28
CA PHE A 101 -0.85 -13.94 2.36
C PHE A 101 0.22 -12.88 2.16
N GLU A 102 0.50 -12.53 0.91
CA GLU A 102 1.27 -11.32 0.59
C GLU A 102 0.31 -10.15 0.78
N VAL A 103 0.60 -9.28 1.73
CA VAL A 103 -0.21 -8.11 2.06
C VAL A 103 0.60 -6.85 1.74
N PHE A 104 0.00 -5.96 0.97
CA PHE A 104 0.52 -4.61 0.75
C PHE A 104 0.04 -3.69 1.88
N LEU A 105 0.98 -3.15 2.67
CA LEU A 105 0.70 -2.25 3.79
C LEU A 105 0.35 -0.86 3.26
N LEU A 106 -0.94 -0.52 3.30
CA LEU A 106 -1.51 0.64 2.60
C LEU A 106 -0.93 1.97 3.06
N ASP A 107 -0.51 2.06 4.32
CA ASP A 107 0.08 3.27 4.90
C ASP A 107 1.61 3.29 4.84
N TYR A 108 2.22 2.14 4.57
CA TYR A 108 3.67 1.96 4.65
C TYR A 108 4.30 1.68 3.29
N GLY A 109 3.54 1.33 2.25
CA GLY A 109 4.07 1.17 0.90
C GLY A 109 4.94 -0.07 0.71
N GLU A 110 4.85 -1.04 1.62
CA GLU A 110 5.68 -2.23 1.68
C GLU A 110 4.83 -3.49 1.54
N LYS A 111 5.44 -4.58 1.06
CA LYS A 111 4.81 -5.90 0.98
C LYS A 111 5.39 -6.84 2.02
N VAL A 112 4.51 -7.57 2.70
CA VAL A 112 4.87 -8.52 3.76
C VAL A 112 4.09 -9.81 3.59
N TRP A 113 4.71 -10.94 3.95
CA TRP A 113 4.00 -12.21 4.09
C TRP A 113 3.49 -12.36 5.51
N ILE A 114 2.18 -12.57 5.66
CA ILE A 114 1.48 -12.63 6.95
C ILE A 114 0.69 -13.93 7.02
N LYS A 115 0.71 -14.57 8.19
CA LYS A 115 -0.05 -15.79 8.47
C LYS A 115 -1.52 -15.45 8.67
N GLU A 116 -2.40 -16.38 8.32
CA GLU A 116 -3.86 -16.16 8.45
C GLU A 116 -4.31 -15.78 9.88
N ARG A 117 -3.62 -16.29 10.90
CA ARG A 117 -3.91 -15.95 12.31
C ARG A 117 -3.49 -14.54 12.71
N ASP A 118 -2.70 -13.86 11.90
CA ASP A 118 -2.14 -12.54 12.19
C ASP A 118 -2.84 -11.46 11.34
N LEU A 119 -4.00 -11.79 10.74
CA LEU A 119 -4.80 -10.86 9.95
C LEU A 119 -6.28 -10.86 10.37
N VAL A 120 -6.97 -9.77 10.05
CA VAL A 120 -8.41 -9.59 10.24
C VAL A 120 -9.01 -8.95 9.00
N CYS A 121 -10.00 -9.60 8.39
CA CYS A 121 -10.77 -9.01 7.30
C CYS A 121 -11.57 -7.79 7.78
N LEU A 122 -11.50 -6.69 7.02
CA LEU A 122 -12.26 -5.48 7.28
C LEU A 122 -13.54 -5.46 6.44
N LYS A 123 -14.62 -4.96 7.04
CA LYS A 123 -15.85 -4.62 6.32
C LYS A 123 -15.64 -3.34 5.51
N PRO A 124 -16.41 -3.13 4.42
CA PRO A 124 -16.39 -1.88 3.67
C PRO A 124 -16.58 -0.68 4.59
N GLY A 125 -15.67 0.30 4.52
CA GLY A 125 -15.71 1.52 5.32
C GLY A 125 -15.02 1.44 6.70
N GLU A 126 -14.65 0.25 7.18
CA GLU A 126 -13.87 0.15 8.42
C GLU A 126 -12.48 0.75 8.24
N TRP A 127 -12.06 1.58 9.21
CA TRP A 127 -10.75 2.24 9.23
C TRP A 127 -10.43 3.05 7.97
N SER A 128 -11.45 3.56 7.25
CA SER A 128 -11.28 4.32 6.01
C SER A 128 -11.50 5.83 6.16
N SER A 129 -11.57 6.36 7.39
CA SER A 129 -11.81 7.80 7.65
C SER A 129 -10.63 8.69 7.24
N VAL A 130 -9.44 8.11 7.09
CA VAL A 130 -8.23 8.79 6.62
C VAL A 130 -7.73 8.10 5.35
N PRO A 131 -7.30 8.85 4.31
CA PRO A 131 -6.68 8.27 3.12
C PRO A 131 -5.49 7.37 3.45
N TYR A 132 -5.16 6.44 2.56
CA TYR A 132 -3.93 5.65 2.67
C TYR A 132 -2.70 6.54 2.52
N GLN A 133 -1.73 6.37 3.41
CA GLN A 133 -0.57 7.26 3.51
C GLN A 133 0.53 6.97 2.48
N SER A 134 0.65 5.73 2.02
CA SER A 134 1.58 5.41 0.94
C SER A 134 0.99 5.79 -0.41
N LYS A 135 1.84 6.34 -1.27
CA LYS A 135 1.43 6.91 -2.55
C LYS A 135 2.42 6.47 -3.60
N ARG A 136 1.90 5.93 -4.71
CA ARG A 136 2.73 5.61 -5.86
C ARG A 136 3.01 6.90 -6.63
N VAL A 137 4.27 7.27 -6.73
CA VAL A 137 4.74 8.44 -7.45
C VAL A 137 5.62 8.04 -8.61
N ARG A 138 5.65 8.88 -9.63
CA ARG A 138 6.58 8.77 -10.75
C ARG A 138 7.40 10.04 -10.83
N LEU A 139 8.72 9.90 -10.87
CA LEU A 139 9.59 11.05 -11.09
C LEU A 139 9.30 11.65 -12.46
N TRP A 140 9.19 12.98 -12.48
CA TRP A 140 8.98 13.73 -13.72
C TRP A 140 10.31 13.93 -14.45
N ALA A 141 10.24 14.04 -15.78
CA ALA A 141 11.37 14.36 -16.65
C ALA A 141 12.57 13.39 -16.58
N ILE A 142 12.34 12.14 -16.19
CA ILE A 142 13.33 11.07 -16.26
C ILE A 142 13.08 10.14 -17.45
N LYS A 143 14.17 9.81 -18.17
CA LYS A 143 14.17 8.83 -19.26
C LYS A 143 15.21 7.76 -18.95
N PRO A 144 14.85 6.46 -18.89
CA PRO A 144 15.83 5.39 -18.77
C PRO A 144 16.83 5.46 -19.93
N THR A 145 18.13 5.51 -19.63
CA THR A 145 19.20 5.62 -20.64
C THR A 145 19.78 4.26 -21.05
N THR A 146 19.58 3.24 -20.21
CA THR A 146 20.10 1.88 -20.41
C THR A 146 19.06 0.88 -20.90
N LEU A 147 17.76 1.23 -20.87
CA LEU A 147 16.68 0.38 -21.34
C LEU A 147 16.12 0.94 -22.66
N ASN A 148 16.47 0.31 -23.77
CA ASN A 148 15.75 0.51 -25.02
C ASN A 148 14.41 -0.19 -24.88
N TYR A 149 13.29 0.53 -25.01
CA TYR A 149 11.95 -0.06 -25.03
C TYR A 149 11.04 0.67 -26.01
N ALA A 150 10.05 -0.04 -26.53
CA ALA A 150 9.01 0.48 -27.40
C ALA A 150 7.64 0.24 -26.75
N PHE A 151 6.76 1.24 -26.86
CA PHE A 151 5.34 1.07 -26.54
C PHE A 151 4.67 0.37 -27.72
N THR A 152 4.00 -0.74 -27.43
CA THR A 152 3.25 -1.55 -28.41
C THR A 152 1.78 -1.58 -28.02
N LYS A 153 0.92 -2.11 -28.91
CA LYS A 153 -0.51 -2.31 -28.61
C LYS A 153 -0.74 -3.22 -27.38
N ASP A 154 0.23 -4.07 -27.05
CA ASP A 154 0.15 -5.06 -25.97
C ASP A 154 0.92 -4.66 -24.71
N GLY A 155 1.51 -3.45 -24.68
CA GLY A 155 2.26 -2.93 -23.52
C GLY A 155 3.69 -2.50 -23.86
N VAL A 156 4.57 -2.50 -22.85
CA VAL A 156 5.97 -2.10 -22.99
C VAL A 156 6.82 -3.29 -23.40
N LYS A 157 7.52 -3.18 -24.53
CA LYS A 157 8.47 -4.20 -25.00
C LYS A 157 9.90 -3.68 -24.89
N VAL A 158 10.75 -4.39 -24.14
CA VAL A 158 12.20 -4.13 -24.13
C VAL A 158 12.78 -4.55 -25.48
N ILE A 159 13.54 -3.66 -26.12
CA ILE A 159 14.23 -3.90 -27.39
C ILE A 159 15.74 -3.93 -27.12
N SER A 160 16.44 -4.92 -27.66
CA SER A 160 17.91 -4.92 -27.62
C SER A 160 18.45 -3.81 -28.54
N ARG A 161 19.67 -3.35 -28.26
CA ARG A 161 20.43 -2.55 -29.24
C ARG A 161 20.75 -3.37 -30.48
#